data_AF-A0A811KTH3-F1
#
_entry.id   AF-A0A811KTH3-F1
#
_cell.length_a   1.000
_cell.length_b   1.000
_cell.length_c   1.000
_cell.angle_alpha   90.00
_cell.angle_beta   90.00
_cell.angle_gamma   90.00
#
_symmetry.space_group_name_H-M   'P 1'
#
loop_
_entity.id
_entity.type
_entity.pdbx_description
1 polymer ?
#
loop_
_entity_poly.entity_id
_entity_poly.type
_entity_poly.pdbx_seq_one_letter_code
_entity_poly.pdbx_strand_id
1 'polypeptide(L)'
;MSRASLVCTTLFVIALTVLSVPLPREEVPICPSGAEAMLRPDGEPRKCLPHQSHLCLNALDDGADPNSVCCWHNKVDYYCCRNVAETQCPAYSNVTVVIHNSFPQNSFPIKTFHFRKGIEKDLKFSQK
;
A
#
# COMPACT_ATOMS: atom_id res chain seq x y z
N MET A 1 -20.24 -37.89 42.11
CA MET A 1 -20.01 -37.43 40.72
C MET A 1 -19.23 -38.49 39.97
N SER A 2 -19.75 -38.99 38.85
CA SER A 2 -19.17 -40.12 38.13
C SER A 2 -17.95 -39.67 37.31
N ARG A 3 -16.88 -40.47 37.28
CA ARG A 3 -15.65 -40.21 36.50
C ARG A 3 -15.93 -39.87 35.03
N ALA A 4 -17.02 -40.40 34.46
CA ALA A 4 -17.46 -40.13 33.10
C ALA A 4 -17.88 -38.67 32.84
N SER A 5 -18.48 -37.98 33.81
CA SER A 5 -18.88 -36.56 33.66
C SER A 5 -17.67 -35.62 33.60
N LEU A 6 -16.61 -35.95 34.34
CA LEU A 6 -15.39 -35.15 34.40
C LEU A 6 -14.58 -35.25 33.10
N VAL A 7 -14.54 -36.44 32.49
CA VAL A 7 -13.84 -36.66 31.20
C VAL A 7 -14.56 -35.99 30.03
N CYS A 8 -15.90 -36.01 30.03
CA CYS A 8 -16.67 -35.38 28.96
C CYS A 8 -16.56 -33.85 28.99
N THR A 9 -16.56 -33.25 30.18
CA THR A 9 -16.42 -31.80 30.34
C THR A 9 -15.02 -31.31 29.98
N THR A 10 -13.96 -32.06 30.33
CA THR A 10 -12.59 -31.68 29.93
C THR A 10 -12.38 -31.78 28.42
N LEU A 11 -12.89 -32.83 27.76
CA LEU A 11 -12.83 -32.96 26.30
C LEU A 11 -13.58 -31.82 25.58
N PHE A 12 -14.75 -31.42 26.09
CA PHE A 12 -15.54 -30.34 25.51
C PHE A 12 -14.84 -28.98 25.64
N VAL A 13 -14.21 -28.71 26.78
CA VAL A 13 -13.43 -27.48 27.01
C VAL A 13 -12.19 -27.44 26.11
N ILE A 14 -11.48 -28.56 25.94
CA ILE A 14 -10.32 -28.64 25.04
C ILE A 14 -10.74 -28.37 23.58
N ALA A 15 -11.84 -28.97 23.11
CA ALA A 15 -12.34 -28.73 21.75
C ALA A 15 -12.71 -27.25 21.50
N LEU A 16 -13.35 -26.59 22.46
CA LEU A 16 -13.67 -25.16 22.39
C LEU A 16 -12.41 -24.27 22.34
N THR A 17 -11.34 -24.64 23.06
CA THR A 17 -10.08 -23.87 23.03
C THR A 17 -9.34 -24.00 21.69
N VAL A 18 -9.38 -25.16 21.03
CA VAL A 18 -8.68 -25.37 19.74
C VAL A 18 -9.33 -24.59 18.59
N LEU A 19 -10.65 -24.38 18.62
CA LEU A 19 -11.39 -23.58 17.62
C LEU A 19 -11.14 -22.07 17.73
N SER A 20 -10.61 -21.59 18.86
CA SER A 20 -10.36 -20.16 19.09
C SER A 20 -8.97 -19.67 18.66
N VAL A 21 -8.13 -20.53 18.06
CA VAL A 21 -6.81 -20.11 17.59
C VAL A 21 -6.99 -19.16 16.40
N PRO A 22 -6.61 -17.88 16.52
CA PRO A 22 -6.68 -16.95 15.40
C PRO A 22 -5.74 -17.44 14.29
N LEU A 23 -6.22 -17.42 13.05
CA LEU A 23 -5.36 -17.67 11.90
C LEU A 23 -4.19 -16.68 11.93
N PRO A 24 -2.94 -17.13 11.71
CA PRO A 24 -1.81 -16.23 11.66
C PRO A 24 -2.05 -15.19 10.56
N ARG A 25 -1.92 -13.91 10.92
CA ARG A 25 -2.05 -12.80 9.96
C ARG A 25 -0.85 -12.85 9.03
N GLU A 26 -1.10 -13.04 7.73
CA GLU A 26 -0.05 -12.90 6.72
C GLU A 26 0.39 -11.43 6.66
N GLU A 27 1.65 -11.16 7.00
CA GLU A 27 2.25 -9.85 6.77
C GLU A 27 2.57 -9.72 5.29
N VAL A 28 1.85 -8.82 4.62
CA VAL A 28 2.03 -8.60 3.19
C VAL A 28 3.08 -7.51 2.98
N PRO A 29 4.19 -7.80 2.29
CA PRO A 29 5.26 -6.82 2.09
C PRO A 29 4.75 -5.66 1.25
N ILE A 30 5.14 -4.43 1.60
CA ILE A 30 4.70 -3.20 0.94
C ILE A 30 5.25 -3.11 -0.49
N CYS A 31 6.52 -3.47 -0.65
CA CYS A 31 7.28 -3.36 -1.89
C CYS A 31 7.83 -4.73 -2.31
N PRO A 32 8.19 -4.90 -3.60
CA PRO A 32 8.82 -6.13 -4.06
C PRO A 32 10.21 -6.33 -3.42
N SER A 33 10.73 -7.55 -3.48
CA SER A 33 12.03 -7.88 -2.90
C SER A 33 13.15 -6.99 -3.44
N GLY A 34 13.95 -6.41 -2.54
CA GLY A 34 15.06 -5.51 -2.89
C GLY A 34 14.64 -4.05 -3.13
N ALA A 35 13.33 -3.76 -3.16
CA ALA A 35 12.81 -2.41 -3.25
C ALA A 35 12.44 -1.85 -1.86
N GLU A 36 12.41 -0.53 -1.76
CA GLU A 36 12.14 0.16 -0.50
C GLU A 36 10.90 1.04 -0.62
N ALA A 37 10.07 1.07 0.42
CA ALA A 37 8.90 1.93 0.48
C ALA A 37 9.34 3.39 0.64
N MET A 38 8.84 4.26 -0.24
CA MET A 38 8.95 5.69 -0.02
C MET A 38 8.08 6.08 1.16
N LEU A 39 8.67 6.74 2.15
CA LEU A 39 7.95 7.15 3.34
C LEU A 39 7.45 8.59 3.19
N ARG A 40 6.33 8.86 3.85
CA ARG A 40 5.86 10.22 4.13
C ARG A 40 6.68 10.80 5.30
N PRO A 41 6.61 12.13 5.54
CA PRO A 41 7.30 12.75 6.67
C PRO A 41 6.87 12.26 8.06
N ASP A 42 5.73 11.58 8.18
CA ASP A 42 5.26 10.91 9.40
C ASP A 42 5.84 9.49 9.57
N GLY A 43 6.65 9.01 8.63
CA GLY A 43 7.24 7.67 8.64
C GLY A 43 6.35 6.60 8.03
N GLU A 44 5.10 6.92 7.67
CA GLU A 44 4.19 5.95 7.06
C GLU A 44 4.48 5.75 5.55
N PRO A 45 4.25 4.55 5.01
CA PRO A 45 4.40 4.28 3.59
C PRO A 45 3.51 5.17 2.73
N ARG A 46 4.08 5.74 1.69
CA ARG A 46 3.41 6.70 0.82
C ARG A 46 2.54 5.93 -0.18
N LYS A 47 1.23 6.13 -0.09
CA LYS A 47 0.26 5.53 -1.01
C LYS A 47 0.26 6.23 -2.36
N CYS A 48 -0.03 5.48 -3.42
CA CYS A 48 -0.18 6.00 -4.78
C CYS A 48 -1.50 5.57 -5.40
N LEU A 49 -1.86 6.18 -6.52
CA LEU A 49 -2.97 5.73 -7.33
C LEU A 49 -2.41 5.07 -8.60
N PRO A 50 -3.03 3.99 -9.10
CA PRO A 50 -2.48 3.18 -10.20
C PRO A 50 -2.27 3.98 -11.50
N HIS A 51 -3.11 4.99 -11.72
CA HIS A 51 -3.07 5.89 -12.89
C HIS A 51 -2.27 7.17 -12.67
N GLN A 52 -1.79 7.41 -11.46
CA GLN A 52 -1.09 8.63 -11.09
C GLN A 52 0.26 8.29 -10.47
N SER A 53 1.08 7.54 -11.22
CA SER A 53 2.47 7.24 -10.84
C SER A 53 3.31 8.51 -10.63
N HIS A 54 2.91 9.63 -11.25
CA HIS A 54 3.49 10.94 -11.00
C HIS A 54 3.44 11.37 -9.52
N LEU A 55 2.52 10.82 -8.71
CA LEU A 55 2.45 11.10 -7.27
C LEU A 55 3.70 10.60 -6.55
N CYS A 56 4.30 9.50 -7.02
CA CYS A 56 5.55 8.98 -6.50
C CYS A 56 6.75 9.78 -7.02
N LEU A 57 6.69 10.24 -8.28
CA LEU A 57 7.76 11.03 -8.87
C LEU A 57 7.90 12.41 -8.22
N ASN A 58 6.78 13.09 -7.96
CA ASN A 58 6.77 14.38 -7.26
C ASN A 58 7.18 14.28 -5.78
N ALA A 59 7.26 13.05 -5.28
CA ALA A 59 7.57 12.72 -3.91
C ALA A 59 9.06 12.35 -3.71
N LEU A 60 9.83 12.23 -4.80
CA LEU A 60 11.26 11.94 -4.78
C LEU A 60 12.03 13.08 -4.13
N ASP A 61 13.01 12.72 -3.29
CA ASP A 61 14.03 13.65 -2.84
C ASP A 61 14.96 14.01 -4.00
N ASP A 62 15.51 15.23 -3.96
CA ASP A 62 16.46 15.69 -4.98
C ASP A 62 17.66 14.73 -5.07
N GLY A 63 17.80 14.04 -6.20
CA GLY A 63 18.93 13.13 -6.49
C GLY A 63 18.58 11.64 -6.60
N ALA A 64 17.34 11.23 -6.35
CA ALA A 64 16.91 9.85 -6.58
C ALA A 64 16.47 9.61 -8.04
N ASP A 65 16.78 8.43 -8.57
CA ASP A 65 16.53 8.09 -9.99
C ASP A 65 15.02 7.92 -10.26
N PRO A 66 14.41 8.79 -11.08
CA PRO A 66 12.97 8.72 -11.38
C PRO A 66 12.57 7.41 -12.08
N ASN A 67 13.51 6.74 -12.76
CA ASN A 67 13.23 5.49 -13.47
C ASN A 67 13.15 4.28 -12.54
N SER A 68 13.60 4.44 -11.29
CA SER A 68 13.60 3.38 -10.27
C SER A 68 12.36 3.41 -9.35
N VAL A 69 11.43 4.33 -9.60
CA VAL A 69 10.27 4.58 -8.74
C VAL A 69 8.97 4.15 -9.38
N CYS A 70 8.23 3.28 -8.68
CA CYS A 70 7.03 2.67 -9.22
C CYS A 70 5.90 2.62 -8.20
N CYS A 71 4.66 2.71 -8.71
CA CYS A 71 3.46 2.49 -7.92
C CYS A 71 3.21 0.97 -7.87
N TRP A 72 3.44 0.36 -6.71
CA TRP A 72 3.37 -1.09 -6.54
C TRP A 72 2.09 -1.51 -5.83
N HIS A 73 1.45 -2.57 -6.32
CA HIS A 73 0.26 -3.17 -5.70
C HIS A 73 0.65 -4.37 -4.84
N ASN A 74 0.46 -4.27 -3.52
CA ASN A 74 0.81 -5.32 -2.58
C ASN A 74 -0.36 -6.24 -2.23
N LYS A 75 -1.27 -6.53 -3.17
CA LYS A 75 -2.54 -7.28 -2.95
C LYS A 75 -3.66 -6.49 -2.27
N VAL A 76 -3.35 -5.54 -1.38
CA VAL A 76 -4.36 -4.78 -0.62
C VAL A 76 -4.45 -3.34 -1.08
N ASP A 77 -3.30 -2.68 -1.21
CA ASP A 77 -3.17 -1.25 -1.45
C ASP A 77 -2.04 -0.97 -2.45
N TYR A 78 -1.93 0.30 -2.85
CA TYR A 78 -0.91 0.78 -3.76
C TYR A 78 0.09 1.71 -3.05
N TYR A 79 1.38 1.45 -3.20
CA TYR A 79 2.46 2.17 -2.53
C TYR A 79 3.56 2.61 -3.48
N CYS A 80 4.19 3.74 -3.18
CA CYS A 80 5.37 4.20 -3.90
C CYS A 80 6.60 3.41 -3.41
N CYS A 81 7.25 2.69 -4.32
CA CYS A 81 8.46 1.93 -4.06
C CYS A 81 9.60 2.48 -4.91
N ARG A 82 10.80 2.60 -4.33
CA ARG A 82 12.05 2.97 -5.03
C ARG A 82 12.96 1.75 -5.19
N ASN A 83 13.95 1.87 -6.08
CA ASN A 83 14.86 0.78 -6.46
C ASN A 83 14.13 -0.41 -7.11
N VAL A 84 12.99 -0.15 -7.76
CA VAL A 84 12.30 -1.14 -8.60
C VAL A 84 12.86 -1.00 -10.01
N ALA A 85 13.21 -2.11 -10.67
CA ALA A 85 13.61 -2.06 -12.07
C ALA A 85 12.43 -1.59 -12.94
N GLU A 86 12.65 -0.65 -13.84
CA GLU A 86 11.60 -0.06 -14.71
C GLU A 86 10.77 -1.14 -15.44
N THR A 87 11.43 -2.21 -15.90
CA THR A 87 10.77 -3.33 -16.60
C THR A 87 9.83 -4.14 -15.71
N GLN A 88 9.98 -4.06 -14.39
CA GLN A 88 9.12 -4.73 -13.41
C GLN A 88 7.94 -3.86 -12.98
N CYS A 89 7.87 -2.62 -13.45
CA CYS A 89 6.86 -1.67 -12.99
C CYS A 89 5.52 -1.96 -13.68
N PRO A 90 4.49 -2.30 -12.89
CA PRO A 90 3.20 -2.65 -13.45
C PRO A 90 2.51 -1.43 -14.07
N ALA A 91 2.02 -1.59 -15.30
CA ALA A 91 1.18 -0.59 -15.98
C ALA A 91 -0.30 -0.88 -15.70
N TYR A 92 -0.99 0.04 -15.03
CA TYR A 92 -2.38 -0.15 -14.61
C TYR A 92 -3.41 0.52 -15.53
N SER A 93 -3.16 0.58 -16.84
CA SER A 93 -3.99 1.33 -17.81
C SER A 93 -5.49 0.96 -17.80
N ASN A 94 -5.84 -0.23 -17.31
CA ASN A 94 -7.21 -0.77 -17.35
C ASN A 94 -7.84 -0.96 -15.94
N VAL A 95 -7.24 -0.43 -14.88
CA VAL A 95 -7.72 -0.66 -13.49
C VAL A 95 -8.54 0.52 -12.98
N THR A 96 -9.86 0.42 -12.91
CA THR A 96 -10.67 1.49 -12.29
C THR A 96 -10.55 1.44 -10.77
N VAL A 97 -10.06 2.52 -10.13
CA VAL A 97 -10.03 2.64 -8.66
C VAL A 97 -11.17 3.53 -8.17
N VAL A 98 -11.88 3.07 -7.14
CA VAL A 98 -12.89 3.86 -6.42
C VAL A 98 -12.20 4.61 -5.29
N ILE A 99 -12.11 5.94 -5.42
CA ILE A 99 -11.52 6.80 -4.38
C ILE A 99 -12.64 7.17 -3.40
N HIS A 100 -12.64 6.54 -2.23
CA HIS A 100 -13.44 7.04 -1.12
C HIS A 100 -12.73 8.27 -0.53
N ASN A 101 -13.28 9.46 -0.77
CA ASN A 101 -12.76 10.71 -0.22
C ASN A 101 -13.06 10.80 1.29
N SER A 102 -12.44 9.93 2.09
CA SER A 102 -12.45 10.06 3.54
C SER A 102 -11.41 11.11 3.92
N PHE A 103 -11.88 12.26 4.40
CA PHE A 103 -10.99 13.26 5.00
C PHE A 103 -10.18 12.57 6.11
N PRO A 104 -8.83 12.57 6.04
CA PRO A 104 -8.03 11.94 7.07
C PRO A 104 -8.25 12.69 8.39
N GLN A 105 -8.66 11.97 9.43
CA GLN A 105 -8.76 12.45 10.81
C GLN A 105 -7.34 12.50 11.42
N ASN A 106 -6.36 13.13 10.76
CA ASN A 106 -5.02 13.29 11.30
C ASN A 106 -4.82 14.72 11.83
N SER A 107 -4.00 14.86 12.88
CA SER A 107 -3.71 16.12 13.55
C SER A 107 -2.67 17.00 12.81
N PHE A 108 -2.29 16.61 11.58
CA PHE A 108 -1.33 17.37 10.78
C PHE A 108 -2.07 18.34 9.84
N PRO A 109 -1.60 19.59 9.71
CA PRO A 109 -2.28 20.57 8.88
C PRO A 109 -2.35 20.08 7.44
N ILE A 110 -3.52 20.26 6.83
CA ILE A 110 -3.83 20.00 5.43
C ILE A 110 -2.71 20.63 4.59
N LYS A 111 -1.75 19.81 4.11
CA LYS A 111 -0.74 20.31 3.19
C LYS A 111 -1.49 20.70 1.91
N THR A 112 -1.64 22.00 1.69
CA THR A 112 -2.04 22.54 0.40
C THR A 112 -1.03 22.07 -0.63
N PHE A 113 -1.44 21.14 -1.50
CA PHE A 113 -0.66 20.80 -2.68
C PHE A 113 -0.71 22.03 -3.59
N HIS A 114 0.36 22.81 -3.59
CA HIS A 114 0.55 23.79 -4.65
C HIS A 114 0.83 23.01 -5.93
N PHE A 115 -0.22 22.78 -6.74
CA PHE A 115 -0.02 22.39 -8.12
C PHE A 115 0.89 23.44 -8.76
N ARG A 116 2.12 23.06 -9.15
CA ARG A 116 2.96 23.96 -9.93
C ARG A 116 2.19 24.30 -11.20
N LYS A 117 1.95 25.60 -11.44
CA LYS A 117 1.29 26.07 -12.64
C LYS A 117 2.24 25.83 -13.83
N GLY A 118 1.99 24.80 -14.62
CA GLY A 118 2.56 24.65 -15.97
C GLY A 118 3.50 23.47 -16.24
N ILE A 119 2.99 22.23 -16.18
CA ILE A 119 3.50 21.13 -17.02
C ILE A 119 2.47 20.63 -18.04
N GLU A 120 1.24 21.16 -18.00
CA GLU A 120 0.17 20.85 -18.97
C GLU A 120 0.59 21.11 -20.42
N LYS A 121 1.56 22.01 -20.64
CA LYS A 121 2.04 22.41 -21.96
C LYS A 121 3.19 21.54 -22.50
N ASP A 122 3.84 20.77 -21.64
CA ASP A 122 4.96 19.89 -22.00
C ASP A 122 4.49 18.49 -22.39
N LEU A 123 3.23 18.16 -22.09
CA LEU A 123 2.51 17.02 -22.63
C LEU A 123 2.00 17.32 -24.05
N LYS A 124 2.91 17.68 -24.96
CA LYS A 124 2.60 17.58 -26.40
C LYS A 124 2.56 16.10 -26.75
N PHE A 125 1.37 15.52 -26.67
CA PHE A 125 1.08 14.29 -27.38
C PHE A 125 1.43 14.48 -28.85
N SER A 126 2.56 13.91 -29.24
CA SER A 126 2.88 13.62 -30.62
C SER A 126 1.86 12.58 -31.11
N GLN A 127 0.76 13.05 -31.69
CA GLN A 127 -0.03 12.27 -32.64
C GLN A 127 -0.18 13.10 -33.91
N LYS A 128 0.76 12.84 -34.82
CA LYS A 128 0.48 12.79 -36.25
C LYS A 128 0.18 11.34 -36.58
#